data_AF-A0A498MYQ0-F1
#
_entry.id   AF-A0A498MYQ0-F1
#
_cell.length_a   1.000
_cell.length_b   1.000
_cell.length_c   1.000
_cell.angle_alpha   90.00
_cell.angle_beta   90.00
_cell.angle_gamma   90.00
#
_symmetry.space_group_name_H-M   'P 1'
#
loop_
_entity.id
_entity.type
_entity.pdbx_description
1 polymer ?
#
loop_
_entity_poly.entity_id
_entity_poly.type
_entity_poly.pdbx_seq_one_letter_code
_entity_poly.pdbx_strand_id
1 'polypeptide(L)'
;MSDVTKTQQSTSERVNEMEKRIADLEEWAVDVRDAVSNTLKVQENLQAKLSDLEGRSRRNNLRIYGMPEGCEGSNVKEFVAEFIKSELNGLQDIDLQIQRAHRALVPKPSQEAQPRSLVICFLEYRVKEMVLRAAWNKKDLRYQGRRIFFDHDYATEILQRRREYAEIKRALKAKQIRFQTPYPAKLKVFLDSGIKVYNSATEASRDLKKEGIALDLIERTGQPSRPLWQSLRWEKETSARSKRQQNRQSQIREKLRSYQHIPGSKNDNVTL
;
A
#
# COMPACT_ATOMS: atom_id res chain seq x y z
N MET A 1 57.86 -28.52 -16.71
CA MET A 1 57.28 -28.90 -15.40
C MET A 1 57.27 -27.72 -14.42
N SER A 2 58.36 -26.94 -14.27
CA SER A 2 58.41 -25.81 -13.31
C SER A 2 57.54 -24.60 -13.63
N ASP A 3 57.32 -24.29 -14.91
CA ASP A 3 56.54 -23.10 -15.29
C ASP A 3 55.05 -23.34 -15.12
N VAL A 4 54.59 -24.56 -15.41
CA VAL A 4 53.20 -24.99 -15.18
C VAL A 4 52.85 -24.92 -13.69
N THR A 5 53.77 -25.31 -12.80
CA THR A 5 53.55 -25.22 -11.35
C THR A 5 53.52 -23.78 -10.85
N LYS A 6 54.36 -22.89 -11.41
CA LYS A 6 54.35 -21.46 -11.07
C LYS A 6 53.05 -20.78 -11.54
N THR A 7 52.60 -21.07 -12.76
CA THR A 7 51.32 -20.55 -13.25
C THR A 7 50.15 -21.08 -12.42
N GLN A 8 50.19 -22.34 -12.00
CA GLN A 8 49.16 -22.94 -11.16
C GLN A 8 49.10 -22.30 -9.77
N GLN A 9 50.25 -21.96 -9.19
CA GLN A 9 50.31 -21.26 -7.91
C GLN A 9 49.74 -19.84 -8.02
N SER A 10 50.15 -19.09 -9.06
CA SER A 10 49.65 -17.73 -9.29
C SER A 10 48.14 -17.70 -9.59
N THR A 11 47.61 -18.67 -10.35
CA THR A 11 46.16 -18.77 -10.56
C THR A 11 45.43 -19.13 -9.27
N SER A 12 45.99 -20.01 -8.43
CA SER A 12 45.41 -20.35 -7.13
C SER A 12 45.34 -19.14 -6.19
N GLU A 13 46.37 -18.29 -6.17
CA GLU A 13 46.38 -17.06 -5.36
C GLU A 13 45.30 -16.08 -5.81
N ARG A 14 45.17 -15.88 -7.13
CA ARG A 14 44.11 -15.03 -7.71
C ARG A 14 42.71 -15.55 -7.42
N VAL A 15 42.51 -16.87 -7.48
CA VAL A 15 41.22 -17.50 -7.15
C VAL A 15 40.89 -17.29 -5.68
N ASN A 16 41.84 -17.49 -4.76
CA ASN A 16 41.62 -17.24 -3.33
C ASN A 16 41.25 -15.78 -3.03
N GLU A 17 41.90 -14.82 -3.71
CA GLU A 17 41.56 -13.40 -3.58
C GLU A 17 40.14 -13.11 -4.10
N MET A 18 39.77 -13.68 -5.25
CA MET A 18 38.41 -13.57 -5.80
C MET A 18 37.37 -14.20 -4.87
N GLU A 19 37.64 -15.38 -4.31
CA GLU A 19 36.75 -16.04 -3.36
C GLU A 19 36.53 -15.20 -2.10
N LYS A 20 37.59 -14.58 -1.56
CA LYS A 20 37.46 -13.65 -0.43
C LYS A 20 36.61 -12.42 -0.78
N ARG A 21 36.88 -11.78 -1.92
CA ARG A 21 36.08 -10.64 -2.39
C ARG A 21 34.62 -11.00 -2.63
N ILE A 22 34.35 -12.20 -3.15
CA ILE A 22 32.98 -12.70 -3.33
C ILE A 22 32.31 -12.91 -1.97
N ALA A 23 33.00 -13.50 -1.00
CA ALA A 23 32.45 -13.66 0.36
C ALA A 23 32.10 -12.31 1.00
N ASP A 24 33.01 -11.32 0.91
CA ASP A 24 32.79 -9.97 1.43
C ASP A 24 31.59 -9.28 0.73
N LEU A 25 31.46 -9.48 -0.60
CA LEU A 25 30.32 -8.96 -1.37
C LEU A 25 28.99 -9.66 -1.03
N GLU A 26 29.02 -10.97 -0.78
CA GLU A 26 27.84 -11.73 -0.36
C GLU A 26 27.35 -11.26 1.01
N GLU A 27 28.27 -11.02 1.96
CA GLU A 27 27.94 -10.47 3.28
C GLU A 27 27.36 -9.05 3.17
N TRP A 28 28.03 -8.16 2.43
CA TRP A 28 27.53 -6.81 2.20
C TRP A 28 26.16 -6.79 1.51
N ALA A 29 25.91 -7.71 0.55
CA ALA A 29 24.62 -7.82 -0.12
C ALA A 29 23.50 -8.24 0.83
N VAL A 30 23.80 -9.02 1.88
CA VAL A 30 22.84 -9.37 2.94
C VAL A 30 22.54 -8.13 3.79
N ASP A 31 23.56 -7.41 4.24
CA ASP A 31 23.40 -6.22 5.08
C ASP A 31 22.60 -5.12 4.37
N VAL A 32 22.92 -4.85 3.11
CA VAL A 32 22.17 -3.87 2.29
C VAL A 32 20.71 -4.32 2.14
N ARG A 33 20.46 -5.61 1.91
CA ARG A 33 19.10 -6.12 1.79
C ARG A 33 18.31 -5.94 3.07
N ASP A 34 18.91 -6.22 4.22
CA ASP A 34 18.27 -6.06 5.52
C ASP A 34 18.01 -4.58 5.84
N ALA A 35 18.95 -3.70 5.52
CA ALA A 35 18.77 -2.25 5.63
C ALA A 35 17.62 -1.74 4.74
N VAL A 36 17.55 -2.17 3.48
CA VAL A 36 16.47 -1.82 2.55
C VAL A 36 15.13 -2.36 3.05
N SER A 37 15.08 -3.62 3.49
CA SER A 37 13.88 -4.25 4.06
C SER A 37 13.36 -3.49 5.27
N ASN A 38 14.24 -3.08 6.18
CA ASN A 38 13.86 -2.29 7.36
C ASN A 38 13.42 -0.87 6.98
N THR A 39 14.10 -0.23 6.03
CA THR A 39 13.73 1.10 5.53
C THR A 39 12.32 1.08 4.93
N LEU A 40 11.99 0.08 4.12
CA LEU A 40 10.67 -0.09 3.53
C LEU A 40 9.58 -0.30 4.59
N LYS A 41 9.85 -1.08 5.65
CA LYS A 41 8.90 -1.25 6.78
C LYS A 41 8.66 0.07 7.51
N VAL A 42 9.72 0.84 7.77
CA VAL A 42 9.61 2.13 8.44
C VAL A 42 8.83 3.11 7.57
N GLN A 43 9.10 3.14 6.27
CA GLN A 43 8.36 3.97 5.32
C GLN A 43 6.87 3.63 5.30
N GLU A 44 6.51 2.35 5.25
CA GLU A 44 5.10 1.90 5.30
C GLU A 44 4.40 2.35 6.59
N ASN A 45 5.09 2.23 7.74
CA ASN A 45 4.56 2.67 9.03
C ASN A 45 4.39 4.19 9.09
N LEU A 46 5.36 4.95 8.57
CA LEU A 46 5.28 6.41 8.50
C LEU A 46 4.14 6.87 7.60
N GLN A 47 3.96 6.24 6.45
CA GLN A 47 2.86 6.54 5.54
C GLN A 47 1.50 6.29 6.21
N ALA A 48 1.34 5.15 6.90
CA ALA A 48 0.12 4.85 7.64
C ALA A 48 -0.17 5.89 8.75
N LYS A 49 0.86 6.34 9.48
CA LYS A 49 0.73 7.39 10.50
C LYS A 49 0.35 8.74 9.90
N LEU A 50 0.96 9.13 8.78
CA LEU A 50 0.65 10.38 8.09
C LEU A 50 -0.82 10.41 7.63
N SER A 51 -1.29 9.32 7.02
CA SER A 51 -2.68 9.20 6.57
C SER A 51 -3.70 9.22 7.72
N ASP A 52 -3.36 8.63 8.87
CA ASP A 52 -4.19 8.71 10.07
C ASP A 52 -4.22 10.12 10.69
N LEU A 53 -3.07 10.80 10.77
CA LEU A 53 -3.00 12.19 11.24
C LEU A 53 -3.77 13.14 10.32
N GLU A 54 -3.62 12.99 9.01
CA GLU A 54 -4.35 13.76 8.01
C GLU A 54 -5.87 13.51 8.14
N GLY A 55 -6.28 12.25 8.28
CA GLY A 55 -7.69 11.89 8.48
C GLY A 55 -8.29 12.44 9.77
N ARG A 56 -7.51 12.50 10.86
CA ARG A 56 -7.93 13.15 12.11
C ARG A 56 -8.09 14.65 11.94
N SER A 57 -7.12 15.30 11.29
CA SER A 57 -7.15 16.75 11.02
C SER A 57 -8.36 17.15 10.18
N ARG A 58 -8.74 16.32 9.19
CA ARG A 58 -9.87 16.59 8.28
C ARG A 58 -11.22 16.08 8.79
N ARG A 59 -11.31 15.51 10.00
CA ARG A 59 -12.55 14.86 10.49
C ARG A 59 -13.75 15.82 10.55
N ASN A 60 -13.50 17.07 10.92
CA ASN A 60 -14.50 18.12 10.99
C ASN A 60 -14.67 18.87 9.65
N ASN A 61 -13.95 18.45 8.62
CA ASN A 61 -14.05 19.05 7.30
C ASN A 61 -15.12 18.35 6.45
N LEU A 62 -15.81 19.16 5.66
CA LEU A 62 -16.83 18.78 4.70
C LEU A 62 -16.46 19.38 3.35
N ARG A 63 -16.71 18.65 2.26
CA ARG A 63 -16.57 19.17 0.89
C ARG A 63 -17.91 19.30 0.20
N ILE A 64 -18.09 20.45 -0.45
CA ILE A 64 -19.20 20.70 -1.37
C ILE A 64 -18.65 20.73 -2.80
N TYR A 65 -19.23 19.94 -3.69
CA TYR A 65 -18.89 19.87 -5.11
C TYR A 65 -20.02 20.42 -5.96
N GLY A 66 -19.67 20.98 -7.13
CA GLY A 66 -20.64 21.45 -8.13
C GLY A 66 -21.00 22.93 -8.04
N MET A 67 -20.56 23.64 -6.98
CA MET A 67 -20.83 25.07 -6.80
C MET A 67 -20.15 25.93 -7.88
N PRO A 68 -20.90 26.71 -8.68
CA PRO A 68 -20.33 27.60 -9.72
C PRO A 68 -19.26 28.55 -9.18
N GLU A 69 -18.15 28.75 -9.91
CA GLU A 69 -17.08 29.66 -9.49
C GLU A 69 -17.60 31.10 -9.37
N GLY A 70 -17.41 31.74 -8.21
CA GLY A 70 -17.72 33.16 -7.99
C GLY A 70 -19.11 33.43 -7.45
N CYS A 71 -19.95 32.41 -7.21
CA CYS A 71 -21.25 32.60 -6.57
C CYS A 71 -21.15 33.02 -5.09
N GLU A 72 -19.99 32.83 -4.46
CA GLU A 72 -19.81 33.06 -3.03
C GLU A 72 -19.65 34.52 -2.63
N GLY A 73 -19.40 35.41 -3.59
CA GLY A 73 -19.08 36.81 -3.33
C GLY A 73 -17.80 36.98 -2.51
N SER A 74 -17.78 37.97 -1.60
CA SER A 74 -16.62 38.29 -0.77
C SER A 74 -16.46 37.37 0.45
N ASN A 75 -17.55 36.77 0.95
CA ASN A 75 -17.53 36.01 2.19
C ASN A 75 -18.10 34.60 2.01
N VAL A 76 -17.19 33.67 1.72
CA VAL A 76 -17.51 32.25 1.50
C VAL A 76 -18.19 31.62 2.72
N LYS A 77 -17.86 32.07 3.94
CA LYS A 77 -18.40 31.49 5.18
C LYS A 77 -19.90 31.80 5.32
N GLU A 78 -20.27 33.06 5.11
CA GLU A 78 -21.67 33.50 5.18
C GLU A 78 -22.50 32.85 4.07
N PHE A 79 -22.00 32.88 2.84
CA PHE A 79 -22.65 32.24 1.71
C PHE A 79 -22.95 30.75 1.96
N VAL A 80 -21.96 30.00 2.46
CA VAL A 80 -22.16 28.57 2.76
C VAL A 80 -23.16 28.37 3.89
N ALA A 81 -23.13 29.22 4.92
CA ALA A 81 -24.07 29.13 6.04
C ALA A 81 -25.50 29.37 5.58
N GLU A 82 -25.73 30.41 4.78
CA GLU A 82 -27.03 30.72 4.18
C GLU A 82 -27.51 29.60 3.26
N PHE A 83 -26.64 29.12 2.36
CA PHE A 83 -26.95 28.02 1.44
C PHE A 83 -27.36 26.75 2.19
N ILE A 84 -26.63 26.38 3.25
CA ILE A 84 -26.96 25.20 4.06
C ILE A 84 -28.32 25.39 4.74
N LYS A 85 -28.60 26.57 5.31
CA LYS A 85 -29.85 26.85 6.02
C LYS A 85 -31.06 26.95 5.09
N SER A 86 -30.89 27.51 3.89
CA SER A 86 -31.97 27.64 2.91
C SER A 86 -32.32 26.30 2.27
N GLU A 87 -31.31 25.50 1.96
CA GLU A 87 -31.51 24.28 1.19
C GLU A 87 -31.71 23.02 2.03
N LEU A 88 -31.12 22.93 3.23
CA LEU A 88 -31.21 21.72 4.03
C LEU A 88 -32.27 21.86 5.13
N ASN A 89 -33.31 21.04 5.02
CA ASN A 89 -34.41 21.03 5.97
C ASN A 89 -33.93 20.67 7.39
N GLY A 90 -34.44 21.37 8.40
CA GLY A 90 -34.15 21.09 9.82
C GLY A 90 -32.85 21.69 10.34
N LEU A 91 -32.18 22.57 9.58
CA LEU A 91 -30.94 23.25 10.00
C LEU A 91 -31.08 24.78 10.14
N GLN A 92 -32.29 25.33 9.97
CA GLN A 92 -32.55 26.78 9.93
C GLN A 92 -32.17 27.47 11.25
N ASP A 93 -32.58 26.89 12.38
CA ASP A 93 -32.37 27.43 13.73
C ASP A 93 -31.04 26.98 14.36
N ILE A 94 -30.28 26.13 13.68
CA ILE A 94 -29.03 25.58 14.22
C ILE A 94 -27.88 26.57 13.92
N ASP A 95 -27.07 26.82 14.95
CA ASP A 95 -25.78 27.46 14.75
C ASP A 95 -24.81 26.45 14.11
N LEU A 96 -24.41 26.73 12.88
CA LEU A 96 -23.53 25.85 12.12
C LEU A 96 -22.08 25.90 12.63
N GLN A 97 -21.69 26.91 13.42
CA GLN A 97 -20.35 27.04 14.00
C GLN A 97 -19.21 26.78 12.99
N ILE A 98 -19.33 27.38 11.80
CA ILE A 98 -18.32 27.24 10.74
C ILE A 98 -17.09 28.05 11.14
N GLN A 99 -15.97 27.36 11.36
CA GLN A 99 -14.71 27.99 11.71
C GLN A 99 -14.01 28.57 10.48
N ARG A 100 -13.98 27.81 9.38
CA ARG A 100 -13.34 28.20 8.11
C ARG A 100 -14.12 27.68 6.92
N ALA A 101 -14.24 28.48 5.87
CA ALA A 101 -14.77 28.05 4.59
C ALA A 101 -13.97 28.71 3.46
N HIS A 102 -13.55 27.93 2.48
CA HIS A 102 -12.77 28.41 1.34
C HIS A 102 -12.92 27.47 0.14
N ARG A 103 -12.63 27.94 -1.06
CA ARG A 103 -12.44 27.06 -2.22
C ARG A 103 -11.13 26.30 -2.09
N ALA A 104 -11.09 25.09 -2.66
CA ALA A 104 -9.85 24.32 -2.76
C ALA A 104 -8.73 25.16 -3.41
N LEU A 105 -7.54 25.10 -2.84
CA LEU A 105 -6.35 25.86 -3.25
C LEU A 105 -5.68 25.27 -4.51
N VAL A 106 -6.48 25.10 -5.55
CA VAL A 106 -6.09 24.61 -6.87
C VAL A 106 -6.29 25.76 -7.87
N PRO A 107 -5.49 25.85 -8.96
CA PRO A 107 -5.70 26.85 -10.01
C PRO A 107 -7.16 26.90 -10.46
N LYS A 108 -7.65 28.12 -10.73
CA LYS A 108 -9.03 28.34 -11.15
C LYS A 108 -9.25 27.65 -12.51
N PRO A 109 -10.23 26.74 -12.62
CA PRO A 109 -10.53 26.05 -13.88
C PRO A 109 -11.20 27.00 -14.87
N SER A 110 -11.26 26.59 -16.15
CA SER A 110 -12.08 27.25 -17.18
C SER A 110 -13.57 27.13 -16.84
N GLN A 111 -14.41 27.97 -17.46
CA GLN A 111 -15.86 27.99 -17.18
C GLN A 111 -16.58 26.68 -17.55
N GLU A 112 -16.04 25.93 -18.52
CA GLU A 112 -16.57 24.64 -18.98
C GLU A 112 -16.14 23.46 -18.10
N ALA A 113 -15.01 23.61 -17.39
CA ALA A 113 -14.49 22.56 -16.53
C ALA A 113 -15.25 22.49 -15.18
N GLN A 114 -15.04 21.40 -14.45
CA GLN A 114 -15.67 21.23 -13.14
C GLN A 114 -15.17 22.31 -12.16
N PRO A 115 -16.08 23.00 -11.46
CA PRO A 115 -15.69 24.03 -10.51
C PRO A 115 -14.94 23.43 -9.32
N ARG A 116 -14.07 24.23 -8.69
CA ARG A 116 -13.38 23.79 -7.47
C ARG A 116 -14.38 23.53 -6.35
N SER A 117 -14.13 22.50 -5.56
CA SER A 117 -14.95 22.22 -4.39
C SER A 117 -14.71 23.26 -3.29
N LEU A 118 -15.74 23.51 -2.48
CA LEU A 118 -15.61 24.24 -1.23
C LEU A 118 -15.18 23.27 -0.12
N VAL A 119 -14.26 23.71 0.74
CA VAL A 119 -13.81 23.02 1.94
C VAL A 119 -14.30 23.82 3.15
N ILE A 120 -15.08 23.17 4.00
CA ILE A 120 -15.73 23.79 5.16
C ILE A 120 -15.28 23.05 6.41
N CYS A 121 -14.72 23.77 7.37
CA CYS A 121 -14.30 23.26 8.66
C CYS A 121 -15.30 23.72 9.73
N PHE A 122 -15.95 22.74 10.36
CA PHE A 122 -16.87 22.97 11.47
C PHE A 122 -16.12 22.93 12.80
N LEU A 123 -16.63 23.66 13.80
CA LEU A 123 -16.12 23.57 15.17
C LEU A 123 -16.43 22.21 15.79
N GLU A 124 -17.69 21.76 15.66
CA GLU A 124 -18.16 20.50 16.24
C GLU A 124 -18.40 19.42 15.16
N TYR A 125 -17.87 18.21 15.40
CA TYR A 125 -18.07 17.05 14.53
C TYR A 125 -19.56 16.70 14.36
N ARG A 126 -20.35 16.83 15.44
CA ARG A 126 -21.77 16.50 15.45
C ARG A 126 -22.55 17.35 14.46
N VAL A 127 -22.32 18.66 14.45
CA VAL A 127 -22.97 19.61 13.53
C VAL A 127 -22.64 19.24 12.08
N LYS A 128 -21.36 18.99 11.79
CA LYS A 128 -20.90 18.57 10.47
C LYS A 128 -21.59 17.27 9.99
N GLU A 129 -21.73 16.26 10.86
CA GLU A 129 -22.43 15.02 10.51
C GLU A 129 -23.95 15.19 10.39
N MET A 130 -24.56 16.16 11.08
CA MET A 130 -25.96 16.52 10.89
C MET A 130 -26.19 17.14 9.51
N VAL A 131 -25.36 18.13 9.14
CA VAL A 131 -25.37 18.76 7.80
C VAL A 131 -25.23 17.70 6.70
N LEU A 132 -24.24 16.82 6.83
CA LEU A 132 -23.98 15.79 5.83
C LEU A 132 -25.15 14.81 5.67
N ARG A 133 -25.77 14.38 6.79
CA ARG A 133 -26.95 13.51 6.76
C ARG A 133 -28.15 14.20 6.11
N ALA A 134 -28.40 15.47 6.43
CA ALA A 134 -29.47 16.25 5.81
C ALA A 134 -29.28 16.35 4.29
N ALA A 135 -28.05 16.63 3.84
CA ALA A 135 -27.72 16.68 2.43
C ALA A 135 -27.91 15.34 1.71
N TRP A 136 -27.47 14.23 2.30
CA TRP A 136 -27.66 12.89 1.73
C TRP A 136 -29.12 12.45 1.68
N ASN A 137 -29.94 12.90 2.64
CA ASN A 137 -31.38 12.61 2.65
C ASN A 137 -32.14 13.36 1.55
N LYS A 138 -31.73 14.59 1.21
CA LYS A 138 -32.39 15.40 0.15
C LYS A 138 -32.22 14.80 -1.26
N LYS A 139 -31.18 13.99 -1.51
CA LYS A 139 -30.84 13.25 -2.77
C LYS A 139 -30.65 14.08 -4.05
N ASP A 140 -31.53 15.04 -4.35
CA ASP A 140 -31.39 16.00 -5.46
C ASP A 140 -31.32 17.42 -4.91
N LEU A 141 -30.08 17.87 -4.68
CA LEU A 141 -29.78 19.24 -4.30
C LEU A 141 -29.22 19.96 -5.52
N ARG A 142 -29.85 21.07 -5.93
CA ARG A 142 -29.42 21.87 -7.07
C ARG A 142 -29.26 23.32 -6.70
N TYR A 143 -28.27 23.97 -7.31
CA TYR A 143 -28.02 25.40 -7.19
C TYR A 143 -27.71 25.93 -8.59
N GLN A 144 -28.45 26.95 -9.04
CA GLN A 144 -28.31 27.53 -10.38
C GLN A 144 -28.30 26.46 -11.51
N GLY A 145 -29.20 25.48 -11.42
CA GLY A 145 -29.31 24.39 -12.39
C GLY A 145 -28.23 23.30 -12.30
N ARG A 146 -27.18 23.47 -11.49
CA ARG A 146 -26.14 22.46 -11.27
C ARG A 146 -26.43 21.61 -10.04
N ARG A 147 -26.14 20.32 -10.13
CA ARG A 147 -26.28 19.40 -8.99
C ARG A 147 -25.13 19.58 -8.01
N ILE A 148 -25.47 19.73 -6.74
CA ILE A 148 -24.54 19.95 -5.63
C ILE A 148 -24.39 18.65 -4.83
N PHE A 149 -23.15 18.31 -4.49
CA PHE A 149 -22.85 17.12 -3.69
C PHE A 149 -22.11 17.49 -2.41
N PHE A 150 -22.49 16.82 -1.33
CA PHE A 150 -21.86 16.92 -0.03
C PHE A 150 -21.14 15.60 0.27
N ASP A 151 -19.88 15.67 0.67
CA ASP A 151 -19.10 14.49 1.06
C ASP A 151 -18.08 14.84 2.16
N HIS A 152 -17.55 13.82 2.82
CA HIS A 152 -16.43 13.96 3.72
C HIS A 152 -15.17 14.45 2.98
N ASP A 153 -14.36 15.29 3.64
CA ASP A 153 -13.01 15.63 3.16
C ASP A 153 -12.01 14.55 3.59
N TYR A 154 -11.98 13.43 2.86
CA TYR A 154 -11.03 12.35 3.15
C TYR A 154 -9.62 12.67 2.64
N ALA A 155 -8.61 12.15 3.33
CA ALA A 155 -7.23 12.10 2.86
C ALA A 155 -7.13 11.36 1.51
N THR A 156 -6.12 11.71 0.72
CA THR A 156 -5.93 11.19 -0.66
C THR A 156 -5.80 9.67 -0.69
N GLU A 157 -5.01 9.08 0.21
CA GLU A 157 -4.85 7.62 0.31
C GLU A 157 -6.19 6.92 0.62
N ILE A 158 -7.00 7.52 1.49
CA ILE A 158 -8.32 6.98 1.84
C ILE A 158 -9.28 7.04 0.65
N LEU A 159 -9.26 8.14 -0.11
CA LEU A 159 -10.04 8.25 -1.34
C LEU A 159 -9.59 7.21 -2.37
N GLN A 160 -8.30 6.97 -2.52
CA GLN A 160 -7.76 5.96 -3.43
C GLN A 160 -8.25 4.56 -3.06
N ARG A 161 -8.11 4.15 -1.80
CA ARG A 161 -8.64 2.87 -1.31
C ARG A 161 -10.16 2.75 -1.49
N ARG A 162 -10.91 3.83 -1.27
CA ARG A 162 -12.37 3.85 -1.52
C ARG A 162 -12.75 3.71 -3.00
N ARG A 163 -11.88 4.15 -3.92
CA ARG A 163 -12.06 3.97 -5.37
C ARG A 163 -11.80 2.53 -5.80
N GLU A 164 -10.93 1.79 -5.13
CA GLU A 164 -10.70 0.37 -5.42
C GLU A 164 -11.98 -0.46 -5.27
N TYR A 165 -12.89 -0.07 -4.37
CA TYR A 165 -14.21 -0.69 -4.23
C TYR A 165 -15.24 -0.25 -5.29
N ALA A 166 -14.91 0.61 -6.27
CA ALA A 166 -15.90 1.18 -7.19
C ALA A 166 -16.67 0.11 -7.98
N GLU A 167 -15.95 -0.86 -8.55
CA GLU A 167 -16.53 -1.98 -9.30
C GLU A 167 -17.39 -2.87 -8.41
N ILE A 168 -16.88 -3.20 -7.21
CA ILE A 168 -17.61 -4.00 -6.22
C ILE A 168 -18.90 -3.31 -5.82
N LYS A 169 -18.86 -2.00 -5.54
CA LYS A 169 -20.07 -1.21 -5.22
C LYS A 169 -21.05 -1.18 -6.38
N ARG A 170 -20.59 -1.14 -7.63
CA ARG A 170 -21.46 -1.20 -8.82
C ARG A 170 -22.19 -2.53 -8.90
N ALA A 171 -21.49 -3.64 -8.71
CA ALA A 171 -22.08 -4.97 -8.70
C ALA A 171 -23.06 -5.18 -7.53
N LEU A 172 -22.69 -4.75 -6.31
CA LEU A 172 -23.57 -4.80 -5.15
C LEU A 172 -24.85 -3.98 -5.38
N LYS A 173 -24.73 -2.79 -5.98
CA LYS A 173 -25.88 -1.95 -6.34
C LYS A 173 -26.76 -2.61 -7.41
N ALA A 174 -26.17 -3.24 -8.42
CA ALA A 174 -26.91 -3.95 -9.46
C ALA A 174 -27.75 -5.10 -8.88
N LYS A 175 -27.20 -5.79 -7.88
CA LYS A 175 -27.89 -6.86 -7.13
C LYS A 175 -28.77 -6.36 -5.98
N GLN A 176 -28.95 -5.05 -5.82
CA GLN A 176 -29.71 -4.44 -4.71
C GLN A 176 -29.23 -4.86 -3.30
N ILE A 177 -27.96 -5.25 -3.17
CA ILE A 177 -27.38 -5.62 -1.88
C ILE A 177 -26.99 -4.35 -1.13
N ARG A 178 -27.46 -4.22 0.11
CA ARG A 178 -27.11 -3.09 0.97
C ARG A 178 -25.63 -3.16 1.34
N PHE A 179 -24.94 -2.02 1.23
CA PHE A 179 -23.56 -1.89 1.66
C PHE A 179 -23.30 -0.52 2.30
N GLN A 180 -22.21 -0.42 3.06
CA GLN A 180 -21.71 0.80 3.67
C GLN A 180 -20.19 0.87 3.49
N THR A 181 -19.64 2.09 3.41
CA THR A 181 -18.19 2.31 3.34
C THR A 181 -17.71 3.07 4.58
N PRO A 182 -17.54 2.38 5.73
CA PRO A 182 -17.07 3.03 6.94
C PRO A 182 -15.63 3.55 6.80
N TYR A 183 -15.32 4.59 7.58
CA TYR A 183 -13.96 5.11 7.71
C TYR A 183 -13.02 4.03 8.28
N PRO A 184 -11.75 3.96 7.84
CA PRO A 184 -11.11 4.77 6.80
C PRO A 184 -11.58 4.41 5.38
N ALA A 185 -11.38 3.16 4.96
CA ALA A 185 -11.79 2.67 3.65
C ALA A 185 -12.15 1.19 3.74
N LYS A 186 -13.13 0.87 4.59
CA LYS A 186 -13.65 -0.50 4.72
C LYS A 186 -14.90 -0.67 3.88
N LEU A 187 -15.22 -1.90 3.49
CA LEU A 187 -16.49 -2.23 2.84
C LEU A 187 -17.31 -3.16 3.74
N LYS A 188 -18.45 -2.67 4.23
CA LYS A 188 -19.41 -3.45 5.01
C LYS A 188 -20.56 -3.87 4.09
N VAL A 189 -20.75 -5.17 3.91
CA VAL A 189 -21.80 -5.73 3.04
C VAL A 189 -22.80 -6.49 3.91
N PHE A 190 -24.08 -6.28 3.66
CA PHE A 190 -25.17 -6.96 4.35
C PHE A 190 -25.66 -8.09 3.44
N LEU A 191 -25.16 -9.30 3.68
CA LEU A 191 -25.56 -10.51 2.95
C LEU A 191 -26.60 -11.27 3.78
N ASP A 192 -27.29 -12.22 3.13
CA ASP A 192 -28.23 -13.11 3.81
C ASP A 192 -27.53 -14.00 4.85
N SER A 193 -26.26 -14.35 4.60
CA SER A 193 -25.41 -15.07 5.55
C SER A 193 -24.94 -14.23 6.75
N GLY A 194 -25.31 -12.94 6.79
CA GLY A 194 -24.89 -11.98 7.81
C GLY A 194 -24.02 -10.84 7.28
N ILE A 195 -23.53 -10.04 8.22
CA ILE A 195 -22.76 -8.82 7.92
C ILE A 195 -21.28 -9.17 7.77
N LYS A 196 -20.70 -8.90 6.60
CA LYS A 196 -19.25 -9.05 6.36
C LYS A 196 -18.58 -7.69 6.21
N VAL A 197 -17.38 -7.54 6.78
CA VAL A 197 -16.58 -6.31 6.70
C VAL A 197 -15.21 -6.64 6.11
N TYR A 198 -14.89 -5.97 5.01
CA TYR A 198 -13.63 -6.16 4.28
C TYR A 198 -12.71 -4.96 4.46
N ASN A 199 -11.40 -5.22 4.59
CA ASN A 199 -10.39 -4.18 4.71
C ASN A 199 -9.64 -3.91 3.40
N SER A 200 -9.81 -4.76 2.40
CA SER A 200 -9.25 -4.57 1.05
C SER A 200 -10.25 -4.91 -0.05
N ALA A 201 -10.09 -4.31 -1.23
CA ALA A 201 -10.91 -4.62 -2.39
C ALA A 201 -10.63 -6.03 -2.92
N THR A 202 -9.40 -6.53 -2.82
CA THR A 202 -9.00 -7.87 -3.27
C THR A 202 -9.64 -8.97 -2.43
N GLU A 203 -9.67 -8.82 -1.10
CA GLU A 203 -10.38 -9.70 -0.17
C GLU A 203 -11.89 -9.71 -0.46
N ALA A 204 -12.50 -8.53 -0.52
CA ALA A 204 -13.93 -8.39 -0.83
C ALA A 204 -14.28 -9.05 -2.17
N SER A 205 -13.48 -8.81 -3.20
CA SER A 205 -13.66 -9.42 -4.52
C SER A 205 -13.63 -10.94 -4.47
N ARG A 206 -12.60 -11.51 -3.83
CA ARG A 206 -12.42 -12.97 -3.74
C ARG A 206 -13.62 -13.63 -3.06
N ASP A 207 -14.08 -13.07 -1.96
CA ASP A 207 -15.17 -13.64 -1.18
C ASP A 207 -16.52 -13.45 -1.86
N LEU A 208 -16.80 -12.26 -2.42
CA LEU A 208 -18.05 -12.03 -3.15
C LEU A 208 -18.14 -12.88 -4.43
N LYS A 209 -17.02 -13.17 -5.09
CA LYS A 209 -16.99 -14.10 -6.23
C LYS A 209 -17.36 -15.53 -5.83
N LYS A 210 -16.90 -16.00 -4.64
CA LYS A 210 -17.29 -17.31 -4.09
C LYS A 210 -18.79 -17.37 -3.76
N GLU A 211 -19.36 -16.27 -3.31
CA GLU A 211 -20.79 -16.13 -3.01
C GLU A 211 -21.66 -15.95 -4.28
N GLY A 212 -21.11 -16.15 -5.49
CA GLY A 212 -21.86 -16.03 -6.75
C GLY A 212 -22.20 -14.59 -7.15
N ILE A 213 -21.55 -13.59 -6.55
CA ILE A 213 -21.65 -12.19 -6.97
C ILE A 213 -20.65 -11.97 -8.11
N ALA A 214 -21.15 -12.06 -9.35
CA ALA A 214 -20.38 -11.76 -10.55
C ALA A 214 -19.81 -10.34 -10.44
N LEU A 215 -18.49 -10.27 -10.43
CA LEU A 215 -17.72 -9.05 -10.49
C LEU A 215 -16.99 -9.07 -11.83
N ASP A 216 -17.38 -8.20 -12.75
CA ASP A 216 -16.59 -7.90 -13.95
C ASP A 216 -15.36 -7.12 -13.48
N LEU A 217 -14.35 -7.85 -13.02
CA LEU A 217 -13.09 -7.24 -12.63
C LEU A 217 -12.19 -7.18 -13.85
N ILE A 218 -11.83 -5.95 -14.21
CA ILE A 218 -10.54 -5.69 -14.85
C ILE A 218 -9.50 -6.23 -13.88
N GLU A 219 -8.82 -7.31 -14.26
CA GLU A 219 -7.55 -7.70 -13.65
C GLU A 219 -6.57 -6.55 -13.89
N ARG A 220 -6.64 -5.50 -13.06
CA ARG A 220 -5.46 -4.68 -12.85
C ARG A 220 -4.49 -5.60 -12.13
N THR A 221 -3.48 -6.02 -12.88
CA THR A 221 -2.26 -6.69 -12.44
C THR A 221 -1.54 -5.85 -11.40
N GLY A 222 -2.14 -5.72 -10.23
CA GLY A 222 -1.49 -5.48 -8.98
C GLY A 222 -1.84 -6.69 -8.15
N GLN A 223 -0.99 -7.72 -8.18
CA GLN A 223 -0.93 -8.64 -7.06
C GLN A 223 -0.99 -7.80 -5.78
N PRO A 224 -1.64 -8.23 -4.68
CA PRO A 224 -1.33 -7.66 -3.39
C PRO A 224 0.17 -7.86 -3.25
N SER A 225 0.95 -6.80 -3.54
CA SER A 225 2.38 -6.88 -3.46
C SER A 225 2.60 -7.21 -2.00
N ARG A 226 3.04 -8.44 -1.73
CA ARG A 226 3.71 -8.72 -0.47
C ARG A 226 4.58 -7.49 -0.24
N PRO A 227 4.46 -6.79 0.89
CA PRO A 227 5.30 -5.63 1.15
C PRO A 227 6.71 -6.02 0.74
N LEU A 228 7.41 -5.18 -0.04
CA LEU A 228 8.69 -5.59 -0.68
C LEU A 228 9.66 -6.25 0.32
N TRP A 229 9.60 -5.82 1.59
CA TRP A 229 10.33 -6.40 2.71
C TRP A 229 9.98 -7.89 3.02
N GLN A 230 8.74 -8.34 2.79
CA GLN A 230 8.32 -9.75 2.88
C GLN A 230 8.84 -10.59 1.71
N SER A 231 8.89 -10.05 0.50
CA SER A 231 9.47 -10.77 -0.66
C SER A 231 11.00 -10.89 -0.60
N LEU A 232 11.66 -10.04 0.20
CA LEU A 232 13.11 -10.07 0.43
C LEU A 232 13.54 -11.09 1.48
N ARG A 233 12.59 -11.83 2.09
CA ARG A 233 12.86 -12.80 3.16
C ARG A 233 13.10 -14.19 2.57
N TRP A 234 14.35 -14.62 2.50
CA TRP A 234 14.70 -16.03 2.25
C TRP A 234 14.87 -16.78 3.57
N GLU A 235 14.30 -17.98 3.64
CA GLU A 235 14.51 -18.92 4.75
C GLU A 235 15.92 -19.53 4.59
N LYS A 236 16.76 -19.35 5.60
CA LYS A 236 18.16 -19.80 5.59
C LYS A 236 18.19 -21.33 5.57
N GLU A 237 18.44 -21.94 4.41
CA GLU A 237 18.89 -23.33 4.29
C GLU A 237 20.40 -23.45 4.67
N THR A 238 20.82 -22.82 5.77
CA THR A 238 22.22 -22.83 6.23
C THR A 238 22.70 -24.22 6.62
N SER A 239 21.77 -25.10 7.03
CA SER A 239 22.05 -26.51 7.36
C SER A 239 22.48 -27.34 6.14
N ALA A 240 21.84 -27.15 4.98
CA ALA A 240 22.09 -27.97 3.80
C ALA A 240 23.39 -27.57 3.05
N ARG A 241 23.70 -26.26 3.00
CA ARG A 241 24.92 -25.76 2.35
C ARG A 241 26.18 -26.09 3.16
N SER A 242 26.12 -25.98 4.49
CA SER A 242 27.21 -26.39 5.39
C SER A 242 27.55 -27.88 5.27
N LYS A 243 26.52 -28.76 5.23
CA LYS A 243 26.71 -30.20 4.99
C LYS A 243 27.29 -30.52 3.62
N ARG A 244 26.85 -29.85 2.55
CA ARG A 244 27.42 -30.02 1.20
C ARG A 244 28.87 -29.56 1.10
N GLN A 245 29.22 -28.48 1.79
CA GLN A 245 30.59 -27.94 1.81
C GLN A 245 31.54 -28.83 2.63
N GLN A 246 31.08 -29.37 3.76
CA GLN A 246 31.82 -30.40 4.51
C GLN A 246 32.00 -31.69 3.71
N ASN A 247 30.96 -32.17 3.02
CA ASN A 247 31.06 -33.37 2.17
C ASN A 247 31.98 -33.17 0.96
N ARG A 248 32.03 -31.96 0.40
CA ARG A 248 32.93 -31.65 -0.71
C ARG A 248 34.38 -31.56 -0.24
N GLN A 249 34.63 -30.99 0.95
CA GLN A 249 35.97 -30.96 1.55
C GLN A 249 36.47 -32.35 1.98
N SER A 250 35.59 -33.23 2.48
CA SER A 250 35.96 -34.61 2.80
C SER A 250 36.30 -35.41 1.54
N GLN A 251 35.50 -35.31 0.47
CA GLN A 251 35.79 -35.96 -0.82
C GLN A 251 37.09 -35.47 -1.47
N ILE A 252 37.40 -34.17 -1.35
CA ILE A 252 38.65 -33.60 -1.86
C ILE A 252 39.85 -34.11 -1.02
N ARG A 253 39.74 -34.16 0.31
CA ARG A 253 40.77 -34.75 1.19
C ARG A 253 41.02 -36.22 0.90
N GLU A 254 39.96 -36.98 0.65
CA GLU A 254 40.05 -38.42 0.37
C GLU A 254 40.68 -38.68 -1.00
N LYS A 255 40.31 -37.90 -2.02
CA LYS A 255 41.01 -37.90 -3.31
C LYS A 255 42.49 -37.53 -3.15
N LEU A 256 42.82 -36.47 -2.41
CA LEU A 256 44.23 -36.08 -2.20
C LEU A 256 45.05 -37.15 -1.47
N ARG A 257 44.45 -37.92 -0.55
CA ARG A 257 45.11 -39.07 0.09
C ARG A 257 45.40 -40.21 -0.90
N SER A 258 44.53 -40.43 -1.89
CA SER A 258 44.76 -41.43 -2.94
C SER A 258 45.93 -41.11 -3.88
N TYR A 259 46.42 -39.86 -3.88
CA TYR A 259 47.59 -39.43 -4.65
C TYR A 259 48.89 -39.37 -3.83
N GLN A 260 48.87 -39.70 -2.53
CA GLN A 260 50.08 -39.77 -1.71
C GLN A 260 50.73 -41.15 -1.83
N HIS A 261 51.77 -41.23 -2.66
CA HIS A 261 52.66 -42.40 -2.78
C HIS A 261 53.39 -42.62 -1.45
N ILE A 262 53.31 -43.83 -0.87
CA ILE A 262 54.13 -44.26 0.28
C ILE A 262 55.53 -44.60 -0.25
N PRO A 263 56.62 -43.92 0.16
CA PRO A 263 57.97 -44.32 -0.19
C PRO A 263 58.55 -45.22 0.91
N GLY A 264 58.89 -46.47 0.56
CA GLY A 264 59.85 -47.27 1.32
C GLY A 264 59.39 -48.68 1.73
N SER A 265 59.38 -49.62 0.78
CA SER A 265 59.72 -51.02 1.07
C SER A 265 60.97 -51.33 0.24
N LYS A 266 62.15 -51.26 0.87
CA LYS A 266 63.38 -51.82 0.31
C LYS A 266 63.29 -53.33 0.50
N ASN A 267 63.12 -54.05 -0.60
CA ASN A 267 63.49 -55.47 -0.69
C ASN A 267 64.99 -55.51 -1.01
N ASP A 268 65.81 -55.86 -0.03
CA ASP A 268 67.16 -56.37 -0.29
C ASP A 268 67.04 -57.89 -0.52
N ASN A 269 67.15 -58.30 -1.78
CA ASN A 269 67.49 -59.67 -2.18
C ASN A 269 68.82 -59.60 -2.91
N VAL A 270 69.88 -60.20 -2.36
CA VAL A 270 71.04 -60.65 -3.14
C VAL A 270 71.44 -62.04 -2.66
N THR A 271 71.42 -62.96 -3.62
CA THR A 271 71.74 -64.38 -3.58
C THR A 271 73.25 -64.62 -3.55
N LEU A 272 73.71 -65.59 -2.74
CA LEU A 272 74.55 -66.75 -3.12
C LEU A 272 74.57 -67.75 -1.97
#